data_AF-A0A3M1WV41-F1
#
_entry.id   AF-A0A3M1WV41-F1
#
_cell.length_a   1.000
_cell.length_b   1.000
_cell.length_c   1.000
_cell.angle_alpha   90.00
_cell.angle_beta   90.00
_cell.angle_gamma   90.00
#
_symmetry.space_group_name_H-M   'P 1'
#
loop_
_entity.id
_entity.type
_entity.pdbx_description
1 polymer ?
#
loop_
_entity_poly.entity_id
_entity_poly.type
_entity_poly.pdbx_seq_one_letter_code
_entity_poly.pdbx_strand_id
1 'polypeptide(L)'
;MKVLHIEASPMKGESFSSRAAEALISTLRETHPDWEVERLDLWVEEIPYFDGRAASGKYKVMRGLPHSPEEAEAWEKVKGEIERFSSADLVIISSPMWNFGIPFRLKQYLDVVIQPGLTFSFTPG
;
A
#
# COMPACT_ATOMS: atom_id res chain seq x y z
N MET A 1 -9.37 -15.13 -6.81
CA MET A 1 -9.21 -14.18 -5.70
C MET A 1 -7.82 -13.59 -5.79
N LYS A 2 -7.66 -12.28 -5.61
CA LYS A 2 -6.37 -11.61 -5.66
C LYS A 2 -5.88 -11.31 -4.24
N VAL A 3 -4.67 -11.74 -3.92
CA VAL A 3 -4.01 -11.53 -2.64
C VAL A 3 -2.82 -10.60 -2.83
N LEU A 4 -2.75 -9.54 -2.04
CA LEU A 4 -1.60 -8.63 -1.99
C LEU A 4 -0.85 -8.84 -0.68
N HIS A 5 0.39 -9.34 -0.76
CA HIS A 5 1.31 -9.43 0.36
C HIS A 5 2.21 -8.20 0.40
N ILE A 6 2.00 -7.33 1.38
CA ILE A 6 2.84 -6.16 1.65
C ILE A 6 3.93 -6.56 2.66
N GLU A 7 5.16 -6.63 2.18
CA GLU A 7 6.31 -6.94 3.02
C GLU A 7 7.01 -5.66 3.51
N ALA A 8 6.86 -5.38 4.80
CA ALA A 8 7.42 -4.20 5.44
C ALA A 8 8.77 -4.43 6.14
N SER A 9 9.27 -5.67 6.19
CA SER A 9 10.59 -5.96 6.77
C SER A 9 11.70 -5.87 5.73
N PRO A 10 12.81 -5.15 6.00
CA PRO A 10 13.98 -5.19 5.14
C PRO A 10 14.78 -6.50 5.32
N MET A 11 14.54 -7.25 6.40
CA MET A 11 15.34 -8.42 6.78
C MET A 11 14.94 -9.71 6.03
N LYS A 12 13.87 -9.68 5.22
CA LYS A 12 13.43 -10.81 4.37
C LYS A 12 13.35 -12.13 5.12
N GLY A 13 14.08 -13.15 4.68
CA GLY A 13 14.10 -14.48 5.30
C GLY A 13 14.52 -14.50 6.77
N GLU A 14 15.23 -13.49 7.25
CA GLU A 14 15.62 -13.37 8.68
C GLU A 14 14.50 -12.74 9.54
N SER A 15 13.47 -12.19 8.92
CA SER A 15 12.34 -11.56 9.61
C SER A 15 11.31 -12.60 10.05
N PHE A 16 11.03 -12.68 11.36
CA PHE A 16 9.97 -13.55 11.89
C PHE A 16 8.60 -13.27 11.26
N SER A 17 8.25 -12.00 11.06
CA SER A 17 6.96 -11.62 10.45
C SER A 17 6.91 -11.98 8.96
N SER A 18 8.01 -11.87 8.22
CA SER A 18 8.05 -12.27 6.81
C SER A 18 7.93 -13.79 6.70
N ARG A 19 8.67 -14.55 7.52
CA ARG A 19 8.58 -16.02 7.56
C ARG A 19 7.18 -16.52 7.88
N ALA A 20 6.48 -15.86 8.83
CA ALA A 20 5.10 -16.21 9.16
C ALA A 20 4.15 -15.96 7.99
N ALA A 21 4.30 -14.84 7.27
CA ALA A 21 3.51 -14.56 6.08
C ALA A 21 3.81 -15.53 4.93
N GLU A 22 5.08 -15.89 4.71
CA GLU A 22 5.45 -16.88 3.70
C GLU A 22 4.87 -18.27 4.00
N ALA A 23 4.82 -18.68 5.27
CA ALA A 23 4.16 -19.93 5.66
C ALA A 23 2.65 -19.90 5.31
N LEU A 24 1.96 -18.79 5.63
CA LEU A 24 0.56 -18.59 5.26
C LEU A 24 0.37 -18.61 3.73
N ILE A 25 1.21 -17.88 2.99
CA ILE A 25 1.14 -17.79 1.53
C ILE A 25 1.40 -19.15 0.87
N SER A 26 2.34 -19.94 1.38
CA SER A 26 2.57 -21.32 0.92
C SER A 26 1.31 -22.15 1.06
N THR A 27 0.68 -22.12 2.25
CA THR A 27 -0.59 -22.83 2.47
C THR A 27 -1.69 -22.32 1.54
N LEU A 28 -1.83 -21.01 1.34
CA LEU A 28 -2.83 -20.45 0.42
C LEU A 28 -2.61 -20.92 -1.02
N ARG A 29 -1.37 -20.97 -1.51
CA ARG A 29 -1.06 -21.47 -2.86
C ARG A 29 -1.37 -22.96 -3.02
N GLU A 30 -1.19 -23.75 -1.95
CA GLU A 30 -1.50 -25.18 -1.94
C GLU A 30 -3.01 -25.45 -1.89
N THR A 31 -3.75 -24.70 -1.06
CA THR A 31 -5.19 -24.92 -0.85
C THR A 31 -6.08 -24.17 -1.85
N HIS A 32 -5.56 -23.10 -2.46
CA HIS A 32 -6.24 -22.25 -3.43
C HIS A 32 -5.33 -21.94 -4.63
N PRO A 33 -5.03 -22.94 -5.48
CA PRO A 33 -4.09 -22.78 -6.60
C PRO A 33 -4.57 -21.81 -7.69
N ASP A 34 -5.86 -21.45 -7.69
CA ASP A 34 -6.49 -20.46 -8.57
C ASP A 34 -6.36 -19.02 -8.04
N TRP A 35 -5.85 -18.82 -6.83
CA TRP A 35 -5.64 -17.48 -6.27
C TRP A 35 -4.34 -16.88 -6.77
N GLU A 36 -4.41 -15.61 -7.18
CA GLU A 36 -3.24 -14.84 -7.59
C GLU A 36 -2.63 -14.18 -6.36
N VAL A 37 -1.34 -14.45 -6.09
CA VAL A 37 -0.62 -13.84 -4.97
C VAL A 37 0.47 -12.91 -5.50
N GLU A 38 0.26 -11.62 -5.29
CA GLU A 38 1.18 -10.55 -5.62
C GLU A 38 1.98 -10.14 -4.36
N ARG A 39 3.31 -10.04 -4.47
CA ARG A 39 4.17 -9.54 -3.39
C ARG A 39 4.62 -8.12 -3.70
N LEU A 40 4.35 -7.22 -2.75
CA LEU A 40 4.83 -5.85 -2.74
C LEU A 40 5.90 -5.70 -1.66
N ASP A 41 7.16 -5.71 -2.10
CA ASP A 41 8.31 -5.49 -1.23
C ASP A 41 8.54 -3.98 -1.05
N LEU A 42 8.19 -3.46 0.13
CA LEU A 42 8.30 -2.04 0.41
C LEU A 42 9.76 -1.55 0.48
N TRP A 43 10.78 -2.39 0.44
CA TRP A 43 12.19 -1.95 0.45
C TRP A 43 12.85 -2.03 -0.93
N VAL A 44 12.17 -2.62 -1.91
CA VAL A 44 12.64 -2.77 -3.29
C VAL A 44 11.81 -1.91 -4.24
N GLU A 45 10.49 -1.90 -4.07
CA GLU A 45 9.57 -1.21 -4.95
C GLU A 45 9.61 0.31 -4.75
N GLU A 46 9.46 1.06 -5.84
CA GLU A 46 9.41 2.52 -5.81
C GLU A 46 8.03 2.99 -5.33
N ILE A 47 7.89 3.16 -4.01
CA ILE A 47 6.70 3.77 -3.44
C ILE A 47 6.73 5.28 -3.67
N PRO A 48 5.67 5.88 -4.24
CA PRO A 48 5.60 7.31 -4.45
C PRO A 48 5.95 8.11 -3.20
N TYR A 49 6.80 9.12 -3.35
CA TYR A 49 7.06 10.06 -2.27
C TYR A 49 5.85 10.98 -2.09
N PHE A 50 5.27 10.96 -0.90
CA PHE A 50 4.15 11.83 -0.56
C PHE A 50 4.65 13.22 -0.13
N ASP A 51 5.18 13.97 -1.09
CA ASP A 51 5.76 15.29 -0.89
C ASP A 51 4.71 16.42 -0.93
N GLY A 52 5.17 17.69 -0.92
CA GLY A 52 4.28 18.85 -1.01
C GLY A 52 3.40 18.87 -2.25
N ARG A 53 3.83 18.28 -3.38
CA ARG A 53 3.04 18.20 -4.61
C ARG A 53 1.93 17.17 -4.46
N ALA A 54 2.22 15.99 -3.93
CA ALA A 54 1.22 14.97 -3.65
C ALA A 54 0.19 15.46 -2.61
N ALA A 55 0.64 16.18 -1.58
CA ALA A 55 -0.24 16.79 -0.60
C ALA A 55 -1.12 17.90 -1.20
N SER A 56 -0.56 18.79 -2.03
CA SER A 56 -1.34 19.79 -2.78
C SER A 56 -2.39 19.12 -3.67
N GLY A 57 -1.98 18.08 -4.41
CA GLY A 57 -2.86 17.26 -5.25
C GLY A 57 -4.04 16.68 -4.48
N LYS A 58 -3.79 16.08 -3.31
CA LYS A 58 -4.84 15.59 -2.39
C LYS A 58 -5.84 16.68 -2.02
N TYR A 59 -5.38 17.85 -1.58
CA TYR A 59 -6.26 18.95 -1.18
C TYR A 59 -7.09 19.48 -2.35
N LYS A 60 -6.53 19.51 -3.56
CA LYS A 60 -7.26 19.90 -4.77
C LYS A 60 -8.36 18.91 -5.13
N VAL A 61 -8.11 17.60 -5.02
CA VAL A 61 -9.15 16.57 -5.18
C VAL A 61 -10.28 16.78 -4.18
N MET A 62 -9.97 16.99 -2.90
CA MET A 62 -10.98 17.25 -1.87
C MET A 62 -11.82 18.51 -2.13
N ARG A 63 -11.29 19.49 -2.86
CA ARG A 63 -11.95 20.77 -3.16
C ARG A 63 -12.53 20.84 -4.58
N GLY A 64 -12.40 19.80 -5.39
CA GLY A 64 -12.81 19.81 -6.79
C GLY A 64 -12.03 20.82 -7.66
N LEU A 65 -10.75 21.07 -7.34
CA LEU A 65 -9.88 22.00 -8.07
C LEU A 65 -8.98 21.25 -9.07
N PRO A 66 -8.59 21.89 -10.20
CA PRO A 66 -7.70 21.25 -11.18
C PRO A 66 -6.26 21.15 -10.68
N HIS A 67 -5.60 20.04 -11.03
CA HIS A 67 -4.16 19.83 -10.85
C HIS A 67 -3.33 20.60 -11.89
N SER A 68 -2.11 21.02 -11.51
CA SER A 68 -1.06 21.33 -12.48
C SER A 68 -0.55 20.04 -13.15
N PRO A 69 0.20 20.11 -14.25
CA PRO A 69 0.78 18.92 -14.88
C PRO A 69 1.61 18.05 -13.91
N GLU A 70 2.42 18.69 -13.05
CA GLU A 70 3.28 18.00 -12.09
C GLU A 70 2.48 17.38 -10.93
N GLU A 71 1.44 18.07 -10.47
CA GLU A 71 0.52 17.52 -9.47
C GLU A 71 -0.28 16.35 -10.03
N ALA A 72 -0.72 16.44 -11.28
CA ALA A 72 -1.42 15.36 -11.96
C ALA A 72 -0.52 14.13 -12.09
N GLU A 73 0.73 14.29 -12.53
CA GLU A 73 1.68 13.17 -12.62
C GLU A 73 1.91 12.51 -11.26
N ALA A 74 2.14 13.30 -10.20
CA ALA A 74 2.31 12.78 -8.85
C ALA A 74 1.05 12.05 -8.36
N TRP A 75 -0.13 12.59 -8.67
CA TRP A 75 -1.40 12.00 -8.26
C TRP A 75 -1.75 10.72 -9.04
N GLU A 76 -1.38 10.61 -10.31
CA GLU A 76 -1.52 9.36 -11.07
C GLU A 76 -0.72 8.22 -10.43
N LYS A 77 0.49 8.48 -9.94
CA LYS A 77 1.29 7.48 -9.21
C LYS A 77 0.59 7.03 -7.92
N VAL A 78 0.01 7.97 -7.17
CA VAL A 78 -0.80 7.66 -5.99
C VAL A 78 -2.01 6.80 -6.34
N LYS A 79 -2.74 7.15 -7.41
CA LYS A 79 -3.89 6.37 -7.89
C LYS A 79 -3.49 4.97 -8.33
N GLY A 80 -2.34 4.79 -8.97
CA GLY A 80 -1.82 3.48 -9.35
C GLY A 80 -1.61 2.56 -8.13
N GLU A 81 -1.02 3.07 -7.05
CA GLU A 81 -0.88 2.29 -5.81
C GLU A 81 -2.22 2.01 -5.12
N ILE A 82 -3.17 2.94 -5.19
CA ILE A 82 -4.53 2.73 -4.69
C ILE A 82 -5.25 1.66 -5.50
N GLU A 83 -5.12 1.67 -6.82
CA GLU A 83 -5.71 0.66 -7.71
C GLU A 83 -5.12 -0.71 -7.41
N ARG A 84 -3.79 -0.81 -7.27
CA ARG A 84 -3.11 -2.04 -6.84
C ARG A 84 -3.67 -2.54 -5.51
N PHE A 85 -3.72 -1.68 -4.49
CA PHE A 85 -4.24 -2.01 -3.17
C PHE A 85 -5.72 -2.44 -3.20
N SER A 86 -6.55 -1.71 -3.93
CA SER A 86 -8.01 -1.93 -3.99
C SER A 86 -8.41 -3.09 -4.90
N SER A 87 -7.51 -3.53 -5.79
CA SER A 87 -7.69 -4.73 -6.62
C SER A 87 -7.58 -6.04 -5.84
N ALA A 88 -7.03 -5.99 -4.62
CA ALA A 88 -6.85 -7.16 -3.78
C ALA A 88 -8.12 -7.46 -2.97
N ASP A 89 -8.56 -8.71 -3.00
CA ASP A 89 -9.63 -9.23 -2.15
C ASP A 89 -9.12 -9.51 -0.72
N LEU A 90 -7.81 -9.79 -0.60
CA LEU A 90 -7.12 -10.06 0.67
C LEU A 90 -5.78 -9.33 0.70
N VAL A 91 -5.53 -8.61 1.78
CA VAL A 91 -4.24 -7.95 2.03
C VAL A 91 -3.56 -8.61 3.23
N ILE A 92 -2.34 -9.12 3.02
CA ILE A 92 -1.47 -9.66 4.07
C ILE A 92 -0.36 -8.65 4.32
N ILE A 93 -0.21 -8.16 5.55
CA ILE A 93 0.87 -7.23 5.91
C ILE A 93 1.83 -7.93 6.86
N SER A 94 3.07 -8.15 6.43
CA SER A 94 4.12 -8.66 7.31
C SER A 94 5.03 -7.52 7.75
N SER A 95 4.93 -7.14 9.02
CA SER A 95 5.67 -6.02 9.60
C SER A 95 6.38 -6.42 10.89
N PRO A 96 7.67 -6.07 11.08
CA PRO A 96 8.25 -6.03 12.41
C PRO A 96 7.66 -4.85 13.20
N MET A 97 7.89 -4.84 14.52
CA MET A 97 7.64 -3.69 15.38
C MET A 97 8.95 -2.97 15.67
N TRP A 98 9.06 -1.70 15.30
CA TRP A 98 10.22 -0.85 15.57
C TRP A 98 9.80 0.32 16.44
N ASN A 99 10.43 0.49 17.61
CA ASN A 99 10.14 1.58 18.53
C ASN A 99 8.64 1.72 18.85
N PHE A 100 7.96 0.61 19.12
CA PHE A 100 6.51 0.54 19.39
C PHE A 100 5.60 0.97 18.22
N GLY A 101 6.14 1.02 16.99
CA GLY A 101 5.39 1.35 15.78
C GLY A 101 5.75 0.46 14.59
N ILE A 102 5.22 0.86 13.43
CA ILE A 102 5.51 0.24 12.13
C ILE A 102 6.76 0.85 11.48
N PRO A 103 7.47 0.12 10.61
CA PRO A 103 8.55 0.68 9.81
C PRO A 103 8.10 1.88 8.98
N PHE A 104 8.99 2.87 8.80
CA PHE A 104 8.64 4.11 8.09
C PHE A 104 8.16 3.86 6.66
N ARG A 105 8.69 2.83 5.97
CA ARG A 105 8.25 2.45 4.61
C ARG A 105 6.81 1.97 4.59
N LEU A 106 6.37 1.23 5.62
CA LEU A 106 4.96 0.85 5.76
C LEU A 106 4.09 2.08 6.03
N LYS A 107 4.53 2.99 6.90
CA LYS A 107 3.81 4.25 7.12
C LYS A 107 3.69 5.08 5.85
N GLN A 108 4.78 5.20 5.08
CA GLN A 108 4.79 5.88 3.77
C GLN A 108 3.77 5.25 2.83
N TYR A 109 3.75 3.92 2.71
CA TYR A 109 2.80 3.24 1.83
C TYR A 109 1.35 3.50 2.25
N LEU A 110 1.04 3.41 3.54
CA LEU A 110 -0.30 3.73 4.07
C LEU A 110 -0.69 5.19 3.80
N ASP A 111 0.25 6.14 3.91
CA ASP A 111 0.00 7.54 3.56
C ASP A 111 -0.31 7.75 2.08
N VAL A 112 0.23 6.90 1.20
CA VAL A 112 -0.08 6.91 -0.23
C VAL A 112 -1.47 6.32 -0.49
N VAL A 113 -1.79 5.15 0.06
CA VAL A 113 -3.05 4.45 -0.30
C VAL A 113 -4.28 4.92 0.47
N ILE A 114 -4.13 5.55 1.64
CA ILE A 114 -5.26 6.04 2.44
C ILE A 114 -5.62 7.47 2.01
N GLN A 115 -6.56 7.59 1.06
CA GLN A 115 -7.00 8.86 0.48
C GLN A 115 -8.51 9.06 0.50
N PRO A 116 -8.98 10.28 0.80
CA PRO A 116 -10.39 10.61 0.82
C PRO A 116 -10.99 10.53 -0.59
N GLY A 117 -12.20 9.98 -0.69
CA GLY A 117 -12.91 9.79 -1.96
C GLY A 117 -12.38 8.63 -2.81
N LEU A 118 -11.30 7.95 -2.37
CA LEU A 118 -10.72 6.80 -3.07
C LEU A 118 -10.77 5.53 -2.21
N THR A 119 -10.20 5.56 -1.00
CA THR A 119 -10.18 4.40 -0.10
C THR A 119 -10.97 4.61 1.18
N PHE A 120 -11.40 5.84 1.47
CA PHE A 120 -12.40 6.12 2.49
C PHE A 120 -13.29 7.30 2.09
N SER A 121 -14.47 7.40 2.69
CA SER A 121 -15.36 8.55 2.56
C SER A 121 -15.84 9.00 3.93
N PHE A 122 -16.30 10.25 4.01
CA PHE A 122 -16.93 10.78 5.21
C PHE A 122 -18.44 10.61 5.08
N THR A 123 -19.08 9.99 6.08
CA THR A 123 -20.53 10.08 6.23
C THR A 123 -20.87 11.44 6.87
N PRO A 124 -21.91 12.15 6.39
CA PRO A 124 -22.45 13.30 7.12
C PRO A 124 -22.77 12.89 8.56
N GLY A 125 -22.35 13.72 9.52
CA GLY A 125 -22.69 13.56 10.94
C GLY A 125 -24.11 14.01 11.25
#